data_AF-A0A6N7ASH2-F1
#
_entry.id   AF-A0A6N7ASH2-F1
#
_cell.length_a   1.000
_cell.length_b   1.000
_cell.length_c   1.000
_cell.angle_alpha   90.00
_cell.angle_beta   90.00
_cell.angle_gamma   90.00
#
_symmetry.space_group_name_H-M   'P 1'
#
loop_
_entity.id
_entity.type
_entity.pdbx_description
1 polymer ?
#
loop_
_entity_poly.entity_id
_entity_poly.type
_entity_poly.pdbx_seq_one_letter_code
_entity_poly.pdbx_strand_id
1 'polypeptide(L)'
;MPKNYGMTEEAYTPDSLVAGDKVITKNGTLLTGENRARGALLGKITLGAVSETHAGNTGNGVLTPDAATPILANAQAGVYKAACIAAAVNGGTFRVSDPKGNVLGDVAVGVAFANQIKFVIADGAADFIVGDTFLITVAPGSLKYKLSAAAAVDGSQVPDSILVEATDATAADIDVGLYVGGEFNENAITFGAGHTADSVRDALRDKGIILKKGVPA
;
A
#
# COMPACT_ATOMS: atom_id res chain seq x y z
N MET A 1 4.41 65.83 -17.90
CA MET A 1 3.72 64.57 -18.26
C MET A 1 4.50 63.44 -17.59
N PRO A 2 3.95 62.75 -16.57
CA PRO A 2 4.67 61.65 -15.93
C PRO A 2 4.68 60.42 -16.86
N LYS A 3 5.86 59.79 -17.00
CA LYS A 3 6.01 58.51 -17.71
C LYS A 3 5.38 57.41 -16.85
N ASN A 4 4.28 56.84 -17.34
CA ASN A 4 3.73 55.60 -16.79
C ASN A 4 4.70 54.46 -17.12
N TYR A 5 5.34 53.91 -16.09
CA TYR A 5 5.97 52.58 -16.18
C TYR A 5 4.85 51.56 -16.04
N GLY A 6 4.35 51.05 -17.16
CA GLY A 6 3.43 49.92 -17.16
C GLY A 6 4.15 48.70 -16.62
N MET A 7 3.92 48.38 -15.34
CA MET A 7 4.09 47.02 -14.87
C MET A 7 3.00 46.20 -15.57
N THR A 8 3.39 45.46 -16.60
CA THR A 8 2.60 44.33 -17.05
C THR A 8 2.67 43.30 -15.94
N GLU A 9 1.62 43.20 -15.12
CA GLU A 9 1.35 41.96 -14.39
C GLU A 9 1.33 40.87 -15.45
N GLU A 10 2.38 40.04 -15.47
CA GLU A 10 2.25 38.72 -16.06
C GLU A 10 1.06 38.09 -15.35
N ALA A 11 0.02 37.75 -16.12
CA ALA A 11 -1.10 37.00 -15.60
C ALA A 11 -0.56 35.65 -15.11
N TYR A 12 -0.16 35.61 -13.84
CA TYR A 12 0.04 34.39 -13.10
C TYR A 12 -1.37 33.80 -12.98
N THR A 13 -1.76 32.93 -13.93
CA THR A 13 -2.82 31.96 -13.68
C THR A 13 -2.27 31.06 -12.58
N PRO A 14 -2.70 31.21 -11.31
CA PRO A 14 -2.25 30.32 -10.27
C PRO A 14 -2.76 28.95 -10.70
N ASP A 15 -1.84 28.02 -10.92
CA ASP A 15 -2.23 26.64 -10.95
C ASP A 15 -2.77 26.32 -9.55
N SER A 16 -4.08 26.15 -9.44
CA SER A 16 -4.84 26.15 -8.19
C SER A 16 -4.47 25.04 -7.21
N LEU A 17 -3.47 24.20 -7.53
CA LEU A 17 -2.97 23.13 -6.68
C LEU A 17 -1.97 23.63 -5.63
N VAL A 18 -1.05 24.53 -5.98
CA VAL A 18 -0.01 25.01 -5.06
C VAL A 18 -0.52 26.27 -4.36
N ALA A 19 -0.54 26.24 -3.02
CA ALA A 19 -1.10 27.30 -2.18
C ALA A 19 -0.03 28.11 -1.42
N GLY A 20 1.27 27.84 -1.61
CA GLY A 20 2.37 28.57 -0.98
C GLY A 20 3.68 28.55 -1.78
N ASP A 21 4.65 29.38 -1.39
CA ASP A 21 5.84 29.72 -2.19
C ASP A 21 6.91 28.61 -2.31
N LYS A 22 6.92 27.63 -1.39
CA LYS A 22 7.93 26.55 -1.37
C LYS A 22 7.28 25.19 -1.45
N VAL A 23 7.68 24.44 -2.47
CA VAL A 23 7.36 23.03 -2.66
C VAL A 23 8.63 22.20 -2.63
N ILE A 24 8.54 21.02 -2.03
CA ILE A 24 9.63 20.04 -1.99
C ILE A 24 9.22 18.88 -2.89
N THR A 25 10.05 18.54 -3.86
CA THR A 25 9.82 17.42 -4.77
C THR A 25 10.87 16.32 -4.58
N LYS A 26 10.47 15.09 -4.87
CA LYS A 26 11.36 13.93 -5.07
C LYS A 26 10.98 13.24 -6.37
N ASN A 27 11.88 12.43 -6.89
CA ASN A 27 11.54 11.50 -7.96
C ASN A 27 10.94 10.21 -7.36
N GLY A 28 10.02 9.61 -8.10
CA GLY A 28 9.50 8.28 -7.84
C GLY A 28 9.01 7.65 -9.13
N THR A 29 8.48 6.43 -9.03
CA THR A 29 7.98 5.70 -10.19
C THR A 29 6.51 5.40 -9.98
N LEU A 30 5.67 5.86 -10.91
CA LEU A 30 4.25 5.57 -10.98
C LEU A 30 4.03 4.18 -11.57
N LEU A 31 3.21 3.36 -10.92
CA LEU A 31 2.94 1.99 -11.34
C LEU A 31 2.22 1.94 -12.69
N THR A 32 2.59 0.99 -13.54
CA THR A 32 1.84 0.68 -14.77
C THR A 32 0.32 0.55 -14.51
N GLY A 33 -0.50 1.19 -15.33
CA GLY A 33 -1.97 1.24 -15.21
C GLY A 33 -2.50 2.44 -14.42
N GLU A 34 -1.65 3.21 -13.76
CA GLU A 34 -2.04 4.41 -13.00
C GLU A 34 -1.99 5.67 -13.89
N ASN A 35 -2.97 5.85 -14.77
CA ASN A 35 -3.14 7.14 -15.47
C ASN A 35 -3.77 8.16 -14.51
N ARG A 36 -3.01 9.20 -14.14
CA ARG A 36 -3.38 10.13 -13.08
C ARG A 36 -3.13 11.57 -13.49
N ALA A 37 -4.09 12.43 -13.19
CA ALA A 37 -3.92 13.87 -13.28
C ALA A 37 -2.98 14.37 -12.18
N ARG A 38 -2.36 15.53 -12.44
CA ARG A 38 -1.65 16.30 -11.41
C ARG A 38 -2.53 16.51 -10.19
N GLY A 39 -1.96 16.45 -8.99
CA GLY A 39 -2.72 16.59 -7.75
C GLY A 39 -3.29 15.27 -7.20
N ALA A 40 -3.05 14.13 -7.85
CA ALA A 40 -3.40 12.82 -7.32
C ALA A 40 -2.65 12.52 -6.01
N LEU A 41 -3.39 12.10 -4.97
CA LEU A 41 -2.83 11.68 -3.70
C LEU A 41 -2.33 10.24 -3.80
N LEU A 42 -1.01 10.08 -3.75
CA LEU A 42 -0.35 8.80 -3.98
C LEU A 42 0.13 8.17 -2.66
N GLY A 43 0.04 6.85 -2.62
CA GLY A 43 0.65 6.02 -1.60
C GLY A 43 1.68 5.08 -2.21
N LYS A 44 2.61 4.63 -1.39
CA LYS A 44 3.74 3.79 -1.80
C LYS A 44 3.45 2.31 -1.55
N ILE A 45 3.70 1.46 -2.53
CA ILE A 45 3.52 0.01 -2.41
C ILE A 45 4.70 -0.56 -1.62
N THR A 46 4.47 -0.97 -0.38
CA THR A 46 5.50 -1.48 0.55
C THR A 46 5.41 -2.98 0.78
N LEU A 47 4.31 -3.62 0.40
CA LEU A 47 4.13 -5.07 0.44
C LEU A 47 3.84 -5.60 -0.98
N GLY A 48 4.41 -6.76 -1.29
CA GLY A 48 4.36 -7.39 -2.61
C GLY A 48 3.54 -8.67 -2.64
N ALA A 49 3.86 -9.56 -3.59
CA ALA A 49 3.17 -10.84 -3.72
C ALA A 49 3.37 -11.73 -2.48
N VAL A 50 2.37 -12.57 -2.21
CA VAL A 50 2.43 -13.62 -1.21
C VAL A 50 2.73 -14.94 -1.90
N SER A 51 3.79 -15.61 -1.48
CA SER A 51 4.15 -16.95 -1.92
C SER A 51 4.29 -17.88 -0.73
N GLU A 52 4.26 -19.18 -0.98
CA GLU A 52 4.46 -20.20 0.03
C GLU A 52 5.52 -21.20 -0.45
N THR A 53 6.34 -21.66 0.49
CA THR A 53 7.31 -22.75 0.27
C THR A 53 7.33 -23.68 1.47
N HIS A 54 7.28 -24.98 1.21
CA HIS A 54 7.45 -26.03 2.21
C HIS A 54 8.28 -27.17 1.63
N ALA A 55 9.08 -27.80 2.48
CA ALA A 55 9.86 -28.98 2.14
C ALA A 55 10.09 -29.83 3.39
N GLY A 56 10.19 -31.14 3.23
CA GLY A 56 10.50 -32.06 4.32
C GLY A 56 9.35 -32.36 5.29
N ASN A 57 8.13 -31.90 4.97
CA ASN A 57 6.95 -32.30 5.73
C ASN A 57 6.61 -33.78 5.50
N THR A 58 6.05 -34.42 6.52
CA THR A 58 5.46 -35.76 6.36
C THR A 58 4.10 -35.68 5.69
N GLY A 59 3.27 -34.72 6.13
CA GLY A 59 2.00 -34.43 5.47
C GLY A 59 2.22 -33.76 4.11
N ASN A 60 1.36 -34.11 3.15
CA ASN A 60 1.44 -33.59 1.77
C ASN A 60 0.25 -32.69 1.41
N GLY A 61 -0.41 -32.12 2.42
CA GLY A 61 -1.43 -31.09 2.21
C GLY A 61 -0.85 -29.78 1.69
N VAL A 62 -1.73 -28.88 1.28
CA VAL A 62 -1.38 -27.66 0.53
C VAL A 62 -1.91 -26.43 1.26
N LEU A 63 -1.05 -25.43 1.44
CA LEU A 63 -1.47 -24.09 1.87
C LEU A 63 -1.73 -23.22 0.65
N THR A 64 -2.93 -22.66 0.57
CA THR A 64 -3.35 -21.76 -0.51
C THR A 64 -3.61 -20.36 0.04
N PRO A 65 -2.76 -19.36 -0.28
CA PRO A 65 -3.07 -17.95 -0.02
C PRO A 65 -4.36 -17.52 -0.71
N ASP A 66 -5.11 -16.62 -0.08
CA ASP A 66 -6.34 -16.08 -0.67
C ASP A 66 -6.04 -15.34 -1.98
N ALA A 67 -6.78 -15.63 -3.04
CA ALA A 67 -6.48 -15.10 -4.37
C ALA A 67 -6.75 -13.59 -4.52
N ALA A 68 -7.66 -13.04 -3.71
CA ALA A 68 -8.08 -11.64 -3.83
C ALA A 68 -7.42 -10.74 -2.77
N THR A 69 -7.28 -11.26 -1.56
CA THR A 69 -6.90 -10.51 -0.35
C THR A 69 -5.90 -11.30 0.51
N PRO A 70 -4.76 -11.75 -0.04
CA PRO A 70 -3.79 -12.55 0.71
C PRO A 70 -3.10 -11.74 1.82
N ILE A 71 -3.07 -10.41 1.67
CA ILE A 71 -2.55 -9.45 2.64
C ILE A 71 -3.73 -8.78 3.34
N LEU A 72 -3.64 -8.62 4.65
CA LEU A 72 -4.63 -7.94 5.47
C LEU A 72 -3.97 -6.78 6.25
N ALA A 73 -4.76 -6.07 7.06
CA ALA A 73 -4.25 -5.02 7.92
C ALA A 73 -3.12 -5.51 8.83
N ASN A 74 -2.12 -4.64 9.06
CA ASN A 74 -0.93 -4.90 9.88
C ASN A 74 0.01 -5.99 9.37
N ALA A 75 -0.14 -6.42 8.11
CA ALA A 75 0.84 -7.28 7.45
C ALA A 75 2.22 -6.63 7.37
N GLN A 76 3.25 -7.48 7.35
CA GLN A 76 4.65 -7.12 7.36
C GLN A 76 5.34 -7.87 6.22
N ALA A 77 6.30 -7.25 5.55
CA ALA A 77 7.16 -7.99 4.62
C ALA A 77 8.03 -8.96 5.42
N GLY A 78 8.22 -10.17 4.89
CA GLY A 78 9.00 -11.22 5.54
C GLY A 78 8.32 -12.58 5.49
N VAL A 79 8.89 -13.51 6.25
CA VAL A 79 8.45 -14.92 6.28
C VAL A 79 7.58 -15.17 7.50
N TYR A 80 6.30 -15.46 7.26
CA TYR A 80 5.39 -16.02 8.23
C TYR A 80 5.56 -17.54 8.25
N LYS A 81 5.29 -18.16 9.40
CA LYS A 81 5.40 -19.61 9.57
C LYS A 81 4.10 -20.17 10.10
N ALA A 82 3.55 -21.18 9.45
CA ALA A 82 2.48 -22.01 9.98
C ALA A 82 3.09 -23.38 10.35
N ALA A 83 3.05 -23.76 11.63
CA ALA A 83 3.61 -25.02 12.11
C ALA A 83 2.53 -25.90 12.73
N CYS A 84 2.46 -27.17 12.34
CA CYS A 84 1.52 -28.13 12.91
C CYS A 84 1.87 -28.38 14.39
N ILE A 85 0.94 -28.05 15.29
CA ILE A 85 1.08 -28.23 16.74
C ILE A 85 0.26 -29.41 17.27
N ALA A 86 -0.73 -29.86 16.51
CA ALA A 86 -1.53 -31.04 16.82
C ALA A 86 -1.90 -31.75 15.52
N ALA A 87 -1.42 -32.98 15.37
CA ALA A 87 -1.78 -33.86 14.27
C ALA A 87 -3.20 -34.40 14.43
N ALA A 88 -3.91 -34.60 13.33
CA ALA A 88 -5.20 -35.28 13.29
C ALA A 88 -5.34 -36.05 11.97
N VAL A 89 -6.12 -37.12 11.98
CA VAL A 89 -6.41 -37.89 10.75
C VAL A 89 -7.24 -37.02 9.81
N ASN A 90 -6.80 -36.93 8.56
CA ASN A 90 -7.29 -36.01 7.53
C ASN A 90 -7.38 -34.55 7.99
N GLY A 91 -6.39 -34.07 8.75
CA GLY A 91 -6.42 -32.71 9.29
C GLY A 91 -5.21 -32.33 10.13
N GLY A 92 -5.43 -31.41 11.07
CA GLY A 92 -4.40 -30.89 11.96
C GLY A 92 -4.70 -29.48 12.43
N THR A 93 -3.96 -29.01 13.43
CA THR A 93 -4.00 -27.62 13.90
C THR A 93 -2.63 -27.00 13.73
N PHE A 94 -2.57 -25.85 13.07
CA PHE A 94 -1.37 -25.09 12.78
C PHE A 94 -1.32 -23.81 13.57
N ARG A 95 -0.18 -23.54 14.21
CA ARG A 95 0.12 -22.25 14.82
C ARG A 95 0.80 -21.33 13.82
N VAL A 96 0.26 -20.13 13.65
CA VAL A 96 0.78 -19.12 12.73
C VAL A 96 1.59 -18.07 13.51
N SER A 97 2.82 -17.80 13.08
CA SER A 97 3.67 -16.75 13.62
C SER A 97 4.09 -15.74 12.56
N ASP A 98 4.21 -14.48 12.95
CA ASP A 98 4.68 -13.39 12.11
C ASP A 98 6.21 -13.43 11.89
N PRO A 99 6.77 -12.59 10.97
CA PRO A 99 8.21 -12.53 10.73
C PRO A 99 9.06 -12.09 11.93
N LYS A 100 8.43 -11.53 12.97
CA LYS A 100 9.09 -11.15 14.24
C LYS A 100 9.01 -12.26 15.29
N GLY A 101 8.35 -13.38 15.00
CA GLY A 101 8.16 -14.52 15.89
C GLY A 101 6.94 -14.43 16.81
N ASN A 102 6.09 -13.41 16.66
CA ASN A 102 4.86 -13.29 17.45
C ASN A 102 3.81 -14.28 16.94
N VAL A 103 3.12 -14.95 17.85
CA VAL A 103 2.01 -15.85 17.50
C VAL A 103 0.78 -15.01 17.14
N LEU A 104 0.23 -15.26 15.95
CA LEU A 104 -0.96 -14.58 15.42
C LEU A 104 -2.24 -15.36 15.70
N GLY A 105 -2.14 -16.66 15.92
CA GLY A 105 -3.26 -17.55 16.25
C GLY A 105 -3.03 -18.97 15.76
N ASP A 106 -4.00 -19.83 16.07
CA ASP A 106 -4.03 -21.22 15.64
C ASP A 106 -5.17 -21.43 14.64
N VAL A 107 -4.97 -22.28 13.63
CA VAL A 107 -5.95 -22.58 12.58
C VAL A 107 -6.02 -24.08 12.33
N ALA A 108 -7.24 -24.61 12.21
CA ALA A 108 -7.45 -26.00 11.81
C ALA A 108 -7.40 -26.15 10.30
N VAL A 109 -6.94 -27.30 9.81
CA VAL A 109 -7.03 -27.66 8.39
C VAL A 109 -8.49 -27.56 7.91
N GLY A 110 -8.70 -27.00 6.72
CA GLY A 110 -10.01 -26.70 6.14
C GLY A 110 -10.64 -25.38 6.61
N VAL A 111 -10.05 -24.69 7.59
CA VAL A 111 -10.54 -23.39 8.09
C VAL A 111 -9.67 -22.26 7.53
N ALA A 112 -10.31 -21.14 7.19
CA ALA A 112 -9.59 -19.94 6.75
C ALA A 112 -8.91 -19.24 7.92
N PHE A 113 -7.61 -19.00 7.79
CA PHE A 113 -6.87 -18.08 8.64
C PHE A 113 -6.96 -16.67 8.05
N ALA A 114 -7.20 -15.66 8.90
CA ALA A 114 -7.34 -14.26 8.46
C ALA A 114 -6.85 -13.29 9.56
N ASN A 115 -5.54 -13.24 9.76
CA ASN A 115 -4.89 -12.27 10.66
C ASN A 115 -3.52 -11.88 10.07
N GLN A 116 -3.35 -10.62 9.63
CA GLN A 116 -2.24 -10.11 8.81
C GLN A 116 -2.11 -10.75 7.42
N ILE A 117 -2.18 -12.07 7.33
CA ILE A 117 -2.21 -12.83 6.08
C ILE A 117 -3.48 -13.70 6.03
N LYS A 118 -3.91 -14.04 4.82
CA LYS A 118 -5.11 -14.84 4.60
C LYS A 118 -4.82 -16.07 3.73
N PHE A 119 -5.18 -17.25 4.23
CA PHE A 119 -4.97 -18.52 3.53
C PHE A 119 -5.87 -19.64 4.08
N VAL A 120 -5.92 -20.76 3.38
CA VAL A 120 -6.53 -22.02 3.83
C VAL A 120 -5.48 -23.13 3.69
N ILE A 121 -5.43 -24.06 4.64
CA ILE A 121 -4.66 -25.30 4.52
C ILE A 121 -5.63 -26.42 4.18
N ALA A 122 -5.37 -27.14 3.10
CA ALA A 122 -6.06 -28.37 2.74
C ALA A 122 -5.21 -29.57 3.14
N ASP A 123 -5.88 -30.65 3.55
CA ASP A 123 -5.21 -31.92 3.79
C ASP A 123 -4.81 -32.60 2.47
N GLY A 124 -3.80 -33.46 2.54
CA GLY A 124 -3.36 -34.28 1.44
C GLY A 124 -3.78 -35.75 1.60
N ALA A 125 -3.02 -36.66 1.01
CA ALA A 125 -3.21 -38.11 1.22
C ALA A 125 -2.43 -38.64 2.43
N ALA A 126 -1.34 -37.97 2.79
CA ALA A 126 -0.54 -38.23 3.97
C ALA A 126 -0.90 -37.18 5.03
N ASP A 127 -1.30 -37.64 6.21
CA ASP A 127 -1.65 -36.79 7.33
C ASP A 127 -0.44 -35.98 7.81
N PHE A 128 -0.70 -34.74 8.25
CA PHE A 128 0.31 -33.92 8.90
C PHE A 128 0.73 -34.50 10.25
N ILE A 129 2.01 -34.34 10.59
CA ILE A 129 2.54 -34.61 11.93
C ILE A 129 2.93 -33.31 12.64
N VAL A 130 3.06 -33.37 13.97
CA VAL A 130 3.57 -32.23 14.74
C VAL A 130 4.99 -31.90 14.26
N GLY A 131 5.21 -30.63 13.93
CA GLY A 131 6.47 -30.13 13.37
C GLY A 131 6.47 -29.91 11.86
N ASP A 132 5.47 -30.38 11.11
CA ASP A 132 5.30 -30.00 9.71
C ASP A 132 5.08 -28.48 9.58
N THR A 133 5.69 -27.85 8.58
CA THR A 133 5.65 -26.38 8.43
C THR A 133 5.39 -25.90 7.01
N PHE A 134 4.71 -24.76 6.91
CA PHE A 134 4.61 -23.94 5.71
C PHE A 134 5.28 -22.58 5.97
N LEU A 135 6.08 -22.10 5.01
CA LEU A 135 6.72 -20.79 5.06
C LEU A 135 6.05 -19.86 4.05
N ILE A 136 5.33 -18.87 4.55
CA ILE A 136 4.55 -17.93 3.75
C ILE A 136 5.34 -16.63 3.65
N THR A 137 5.87 -16.33 2.48
CA THR A 137 6.65 -15.11 2.23
C THR A 137 5.74 -14.01 1.71
N VAL A 138 5.66 -12.90 2.44
CA VAL A 138 5.17 -11.62 1.93
C VAL A 138 6.36 -10.85 1.39
N ALA A 139 6.46 -10.72 0.07
CA ALA A 139 7.57 -10.01 -0.56
C ALA A 139 7.59 -8.52 -0.16
N PRO A 140 8.77 -7.86 -0.13
CA PRO A 140 8.80 -6.41 -0.11
C PRO A 140 8.07 -5.84 -1.33
N GLY A 141 7.38 -4.72 -1.14
CA GLY A 141 6.68 -4.03 -2.22
C GLY A 141 7.64 -3.43 -3.25
N SER A 142 7.11 -3.13 -4.43
CA SER A 142 7.88 -2.58 -5.55
C SER A 142 8.44 -1.18 -5.29
N LEU A 143 8.01 -0.52 -4.21
CA LEU A 143 8.31 0.88 -3.87
C LEU A 143 7.79 1.91 -4.89
N LYS A 144 6.98 1.45 -5.85
CA LYS A 144 6.25 2.30 -6.80
C LYS A 144 5.05 2.95 -6.14
N TYR A 145 4.50 3.94 -6.81
CA TYR A 145 3.37 4.73 -6.36
C TYR A 145 2.12 4.40 -7.15
N LYS A 146 0.99 4.46 -6.47
CA LYS A 146 -0.35 4.40 -7.07
C LYS A 146 -1.30 5.31 -6.30
N LEU A 147 -2.49 5.54 -6.81
CA LEU A 147 -3.50 6.31 -6.08
C LEU A 147 -3.77 5.68 -4.71
N SER A 148 -3.62 6.47 -3.66
CA SER A 148 -3.86 6.03 -2.28
C SER A 148 -5.34 5.76 -2.10
N ALA A 149 -5.69 4.56 -1.65
CA ALA A 149 -7.06 4.19 -1.30
C ALA A 149 -7.08 3.66 0.13
N ALA A 150 -8.04 4.11 0.94
CA ALA A 150 -8.04 3.83 2.38
C ALA A 150 -8.19 2.32 2.70
N ALA A 151 -8.82 1.57 1.80
CA ALA A 151 -9.03 0.13 1.93
C ALA A 151 -7.84 -0.71 1.39
N ALA A 152 -6.80 -0.09 0.84
CA ALA A 152 -5.62 -0.84 0.41
C ALA A 152 -4.87 -1.41 1.62
N VAL A 153 -4.14 -2.49 1.38
CA VAL A 153 -3.43 -3.26 2.41
C VAL A 153 -1.97 -3.53 2.04
N ASP A 154 -1.52 -3.04 0.89
CA ASP A 154 -0.17 -3.21 0.36
C ASP A 154 0.80 -2.08 0.78
N GLY A 155 0.38 -1.23 1.71
CA GLY A 155 1.10 -0.04 2.16
C GLY A 155 0.64 1.26 1.49
N SER A 156 0.05 1.17 0.30
CA SER A 156 -0.38 2.34 -0.47
C SER A 156 -1.58 3.07 0.13
N GLN A 157 -2.26 2.50 1.13
CA GLN A 157 -3.31 3.19 1.87
C GLN A 157 -2.80 4.35 2.71
N VAL A 158 -1.49 4.40 2.98
CA VAL A 158 -0.85 5.50 3.71
C VAL A 158 -0.48 6.60 2.71
N PRO A 159 -1.13 7.77 2.75
CA PRO A 159 -0.80 8.87 1.86
C PRO A 159 0.65 9.31 2.04
N ASP A 160 1.41 9.41 0.95
CA ASP A 160 2.85 9.72 0.99
C ASP A 160 3.20 10.99 0.22
N SER A 161 2.58 11.21 -0.95
CA SER A 161 2.99 12.28 -1.86
C SER A 161 1.86 12.70 -2.79
N ILE A 162 2.02 13.86 -3.44
CA ILE A 162 1.09 14.35 -4.46
C ILE A 162 1.79 14.38 -5.83
N LEU A 163 1.11 13.90 -6.87
CA LEU A 163 1.68 13.85 -8.22
C LEU A 163 1.93 15.25 -8.80
N VAL A 164 3.14 15.50 -9.32
CA VAL A 164 3.58 16.81 -9.81
C VAL A 164 3.01 17.18 -11.18
N GLU A 165 2.83 16.22 -12.07
CA GLU A 165 2.34 16.44 -13.43
C GLU A 165 1.36 15.35 -13.84
N ALA A 166 0.46 15.64 -14.78
CA ALA A 166 -0.41 14.59 -15.30
C ALA A 166 0.43 13.55 -16.04
N THR A 167 0.26 12.28 -15.71
CA THR A 167 1.08 11.19 -16.24
C THR A 167 0.20 10.02 -16.64
N ASP A 168 0.39 9.57 -17.89
CA ASP A 168 -0.26 8.37 -18.42
C ASP A 168 0.68 7.16 -18.33
N ALA A 169 0.61 6.44 -17.21
CA ALA A 169 1.37 5.20 -17.00
C ALA A 169 0.66 3.94 -17.57
N THR A 170 -0.19 4.05 -18.60
CA THR A 170 -0.98 2.91 -19.09
C THR A 170 -0.11 1.73 -19.57
N ALA A 171 0.99 2.01 -20.29
CA ALA A 171 1.76 0.98 -20.97
C ALA A 171 2.98 0.46 -20.19
N ALA A 172 3.48 1.25 -19.23
CA ALA A 172 4.67 0.91 -18.45
C ALA A 172 4.72 1.74 -17.17
N ASP A 173 5.64 1.39 -16.28
CA ASP A 173 5.97 2.23 -15.16
C ASP A 173 6.64 3.51 -15.66
N ILE A 174 6.28 4.66 -15.07
CA ILE A 174 6.79 5.96 -15.49
C ILE A 174 7.43 6.68 -14.32
N ASP A 175 8.63 7.21 -14.53
CA ASP A 175 9.27 8.08 -13.56
C ASP A 175 8.57 9.45 -13.52
N VAL A 176 8.24 9.90 -12.32
CA VAL A 176 7.44 11.10 -12.06
C VAL A 176 8.02 11.94 -10.94
N GLY A 177 7.73 13.24 -10.99
CA GLY A 177 7.90 14.13 -9.85
C GLY A 177 6.81 13.91 -8.80
N LEU A 178 7.19 13.92 -7.54
CA LEU A 178 6.30 13.76 -6.38
C LEU A 178 6.51 14.91 -5.40
N TYR A 179 5.45 15.66 -5.10
CA TYR A 179 5.45 16.60 -3.99
C TYR A 179 5.48 15.85 -2.66
N VAL A 180 6.47 16.16 -1.83
CA VAL A 180 6.65 15.63 -0.48
C VAL A 180 6.61 16.71 0.60
N GLY A 181 6.46 17.97 0.20
CA GLY A 181 6.24 19.06 1.13
C GLY A 181 5.79 20.32 0.44
N GLY A 182 5.11 21.19 1.18
CA GLY A 182 4.53 22.43 0.69
C GLY A 182 3.08 22.61 1.10
N GLU A 183 2.48 23.72 0.70
CA GLU A 183 1.06 24.00 0.94
C GLU A 183 0.26 23.74 -0.33
N PHE A 184 -0.83 22.97 -0.21
CA PHE A 184 -1.65 22.56 -1.35
C PHE A 184 -3.13 22.85 -1.09
N ASN A 185 -3.84 23.25 -2.14
CA ASN A 185 -5.28 23.48 -2.08
C ASN A 185 -6.03 22.15 -2.03
N GLU A 186 -6.75 21.89 -0.94
CA GLU A 186 -7.46 20.62 -0.76
C GLU A 186 -8.54 20.38 -1.83
N ASN A 187 -9.09 21.44 -2.44
CA ASN A 187 -10.10 21.32 -3.51
C ASN A 187 -9.51 20.87 -4.85
N ALA A 188 -8.20 21.01 -5.04
CA ALA A 188 -7.50 20.63 -6.27
C ALA A 188 -6.85 19.23 -6.17
N ILE A 189 -6.92 18.59 -4.99
CA ILE A 189 -6.36 17.25 -4.77
C ILE A 189 -7.36 16.19 -5.19
N THR A 190 -6.88 15.20 -5.95
CA THR A 190 -7.65 14.00 -6.23
C THR A 190 -7.38 12.97 -5.15
N PHE A 191 -8.36 12.79 -4.24
CA PHE A 191 -8.34 11.76 -3.21
C PHE A 191 -8.80 10.41 -3.79
N GLY A 192 -8.09 9.33 -3.49
CA GLY A 192 -8.59 8.00 -3.83
C GLY A 192 -9.71 7.55 -2.89
N ALA A 193 -10.33 6.41 -3.23
CA ALA A 193 -11.52 5.92 -2.56
C ALA A 193 -11.32 5.80 -1.03
N GLY A 194 -12.28 6.35 -0.28
CA GLY A 194 -12.28 6.33 1.19
C GLY A 194 -11.42 7.40 1.87
N HIS A 195 -10.66 8.21 1.12
CA HIS A 195 -9.98 9.38 1.68
C HIS A 195 -10.82 10.65 1.55
N THR A 196 -10.68 11.53 2.54
CA THR A 196 -11.16 12.91 2.53
C THR A 196 -9.99 13.81 2.95
N ALA A 197 -10.07 15.11 2.66
CA ALA A 197 -9.06 16.06 3.14
C ALA A 197 -8.82 15.93 4.66
N ASP A 198 -9.89 15.76 5.43
CA ASP A 198 -9.80 15.64 6.89
C ASP A 198 -9.21 14.30 7.34
N SER A 199 -9.49 13.19 6.65
CA SER A 199 -8.95 11.88 7.05
C SER A 199 -7.45 11.74 6.81
N VAL A 200 -6.87 12.54 5.91
CA VAL A 200 -5.44 12.49 5.57
C VAL A 200 -4.64 13.69 6.07
N ARG A 201 -5.31 14.73 6.60
CA ARG A 201 -4.68 16.01 6.96
C ARG A 201 -3.50 15.86 7.91
N ASP A 202 -3.70 15.13 9.00
CA ASP A 202 -2.65 14.96 10.02
C ASP A 202 -1.48 14.12 9.49
N ALA A 203 -1.78 13.01 8.80
CA ALA A 203 -0.76 12.15 8.20
C ALA A 203 0.10 12.87 7.15
N LEU A 204 -0.51 13.75 6.36
CA LEU A 204 0.20 14.58 5.38
C LEU A 204 1.03 15.68 6.04
N ARG A 205 0.50 16.31 7.10
CA ARG A 205 1.22 17.34 7.86
C ARG A 205 2.51 16.76 8.46
N ASP A 206 2.47 15.55 8.99
CA ASP A 206 3.65 14.87 9.54
C ASP A 206 4.73 14.61 8.48
N LYS A 207 4.34 14.52 7.21
CA LYS A 207 5.24 14.40 6.05
C LYS A 207 5.68 15.75 5.47
N GLY A 208 5.12 16.87 5.95
CA GLY A 208 5.42 18.22 5.46
C GLY A 208 4.48 18.74 4.36
N ILE A 209 3.41 18.01 4.04
CA ILE A 209 2.36 18.41 3.09
C ILE A 209 1.20 19.03 3.86
N ILE A 210 0.93 20.31 3.61
CA ILE A 210 -0.08 21.08 4.35
C ILE A 210 -1.28 21.33 3.45
N LEU A 211 -2.45 20.82 3.86
CA LEU A 211 -3.71 21.07 3.15
C LEU A 211 -4.34 22.39 3.61
N LYS A 212 -4.54 23.30 2.67
CA LYS A 212 -5.23 24.58 2.87
C LYS A 212 -6.62 24.50 2.26
N LYS A 213 -7.63 24.88 3.05
CA LYS A 213 -8.96 25.22 2.54
C LYS A 213 -8.81 26.47 1.68
N GLY A 214 -8.80 26.29 0.35
CA GLY A 214 -8.71 27.42 -0.57
C GLY A 214 -9.90 28.37 -0.41
N VAL A 215 -9.63 29.67 -0.58
CA VAL A 215 -10.64 30.67 -0.98
C VAL A 215 -11.20 30.22 -2.34
N PRO A 216 -12.53 30.32 -2.60
CA PRO A 216 -13.15 29.79 -3.81
C PRO A 216 -12.53 30.39 -5.09
N ALA A 217 -12.60 29.59 -6.16
CA ALA A 217 -12.02 29.83 -7.48
C ALA A 217 -12.44 31.16 -8.12
#